data_AF-A0A1V4UZ92-F1
#
_entry.id   AF-A0A1V4UZ92-F1
#
_cell.length_a   1.000
_cell.length_b   1.000
_cell.length_c   1.000
_cell.angle_alpha   90.00
_cell.angle_beta   90.00
_cell.angle_gamma   90.00
#
_symmetry.space_group_name_H-M   'P 1'
#
loop_
_entity.id
_entity.type
_entity.pdbx_description
1 polymer ?
#
loop_
_entity_poly.entity_id
_entity_poly.type
_entity_poly.pdbx_seq_one_letter_code
_entity_poly.pdbx_strand_id
1 'polypeptide(L)'
;MYSDIWLWAGPFGGWHGMDSWWLFPLMGFWMVGYWLIFLGLAYLVYRDADSRGMNAPFWAVLMVIPWLGMISLMVYLIIRVDRPGFAALEILDERYAKGEITREQLEQMRLDLQRGSK
;
A
#
# COMPACT_ATOMS: atom_id res chain seq x y z
N MET A 1 -19.94 -2.84 47.74
CA MET A 1 -19.80 -1.39 47.54
C MET A 1 -18.47 -1.18 46.83
N TYR A 2 -18.48 -1.21 45.50
CA TYR A 2 -17.35 -0.90 44.61
C TYR A 2 -17.90 -0.03 43.49
N SER A 3 -18.09 1.25 43.79
CA SER A 3 -17.90 2.32 42.81
C SER A 3 -16.40 2.63 42.92
N ASP A 4 -15.58 2.63 41.87
CA ASP A 4 -15.38 3.77 40.99
C ASP A 4 -14.45 3.33 39.82
N ILE A 5 -15.00 2.76 38.74
CA ILE A 5 -14.24 2.27 37.57
C ILE A 5 -14.29 3.23 36.34
N TRP A 6 -14.60 4.52 36.52
CA TRP A 6 -14.89 5.40 35.37
C TRP A 6 -14.29 6.82 35.39
N LEU A 7 -13.00 6.99 35.72
CA LEU A 7 -12.35 8.31 35.61
C LEU A 7 -10.93 8.31 34.99
N TRP A 8 -10.64 7.39 34.07
CA TRP A 8 -9.37 7.46 33.29
C TRP A 8 -9.57 7.24 31.78
N ALA A 9 -10.55 7.96 31.21
CA ALA A 9 -10.47 8.32 29.79
C ALA A 9 -9.55 9.54 29.68
N GLY A 10 -8.29 9.32 29.30
CA GLY A 10 -7.40 10.43 28.91
C GLY A 10 -7.97 11.20 27.71
N PRO A 11 -7.37 12.35 27.33
CA PRO A 11 -7.85 13.21 26.23
C PRO A 11 -7.83 12.55 24.83
N PHE A 12 -7.45 11.27 24.75
CA PHE A 12 -7.42 10.44 23.54
C PHE A 12 -8.32 9.20 23.67
N GLY A 13 -9.38 9.27 24.48
CA GLY A 13 -10.33 8.17 24.69
C GLY A 13 -11.72 8.51 24.18
N GLY A 14 -11.96 8.40 22.87
CA GLY A 14 -13.28 8.57 22.28
C GLY A 14 -13.29 8.36 20.77
N TRP A 15 -13.75 7.19 20.34
CA TRP A 15 -14.41 6.89 19.07
C TRP A 15 -14.33 7.95 17.94
N HIS A 16 -13.37 7.81 17.02
CA HIS A 16 -13.34 8.50 15.71
C HIS A 16 -13.13 7.48 14.58
N GLY A 17 -14.06 6.53 14.45
CA GLY A 17 -13.97 5.47 13.45
C GLY A 17 -15.26 5.21 12.68
N MET A 18 -16.40 5.71 13.15
CA MET A 18 -17.73 5.42 12.58
C MET A 18 -18.50 6.67 12.13
N ASP A 19 -18.06 7.84 12.58
CA ASP A 19 -18.55 9.17 12.28
C ASP A 19 -18.08 9.69 10.90
N SER A 20 -17.05 9.05 10.31
CA SER A 20 -16.55 9.32 8.96
C SER A 20 -17.43 8.76 7.84
N TRP A 21 -18.47 7.98 8.14
CA TRP A 21 -19.32 7.33 7.11
C TRP A 21 -20.02 8.35 6.18
N TRP A 22 -20.30 9.56 6.69
CA TRP A 22 -20.83 10.68 5.92
C TRP A 22 -19.78 11.40 5.05
N LEU A 23 -18.48 11.21 5.32
CA LEU A 23 -17.38 11.75 4.52
C LEU A 23 -17.00 10.83 3.34
N PHE A 24 -17.38 9.55 3.35
CA PHE A 24 -17.11 8.62 2.25
C PHE A 24 -17.75 9.04 0.90
N PRO A 25 -19.02 9.48 0.86
CA PRO A 25 -19.59 10.05 -0.37
C PRO A 25 -18.89 11.34 -0.81
N LEU A 26 -18.48 12.17 0.16
CA LEU A 26 -17.72 13.39 -0.10
C LEU A 26 -16.36 13.06 -0.75
N MET A 27 -15.64 12.08 -0.23
CA MET A 27 -14.35 11.60 -0.76
C MET A 27 -14.46 11.15 -2.23
N GLY A 28 -15.54 10.44 -2.60
CA GLY A 28 -15.79 10.04 -3.99
C GLY A 28 -16.06 11.23 -4.93
N PHE A 29 -16.83 12.22 -4.48
CA PHE A 29 -17.10 13.42 -5.28
C PHE A 29 -15.85 14.28 -5.51
N TRP A 30 -15.03 14.47 -4.46
CA TRP A 30 -13.75 15.17 -4.58
C TRP A 30 -12.77 14.46 -5.52
N MET A 31 -12.77 13.12 -5.52
CA MET A 31 -11.98 12.32 -6.46
C MET A 31 -12.42 12.59 -7.91
N VAL A 32 -13.72 12.60 -8.21
CA VAL A 32 -14.22 12.93 -9.56
C VAL A 32 -13.81 14.34 -9.97
N GLY A 33 -13.92 15.33 -9.07
CA GLY A 33 -13.47 16.70 -9.32
C GLY A 33 -11.97 16.76 -9.65
N TYR A 34 -11.14 16.02 -8.91
CA TYR A 34 -9.71 15.90 -9.18
C TYR A 34 -9.42 15.32 -10.57
N TRP A 35 -10.12 14.24 -10.95
CA TRP A 35 -10.00 13.65 -12.29
C TRP A 35 -10.42 14.61 -13.40
N LEU A 36 -11.49 15.38 -13.20
CA LEU A 36 -11.93 16.38 -14.17
C LEU A 36 -10.91 17.51 -14.34
N ILE A 37 -10.31 18.01 -13.24
CA ILE A 37 -9.22 18.98 -13.32
C ILE A 37 -8.03 18.40 -14.07
N PHE A 38 -7.65 17.16 -13.76
CA PHE A 38 -6.53 16.49 -14.42
C PHE A 38 -6.77 16.29 -15.92
N LEU A 39 -7.98 15.85 -16.32
CA LEU A 39 -8.37 15.76 -17.73
C LEU A 39 -8.40 17.14 -18.40
N GLY A 40 -8.86 18.16 -17.71
CA GLY A 40 -8.81 19.55 -18.18
C GLY A 40 -7.37 20.02 -18.43
N LEU A 41 -6.44 19.72 -17.52
CA LEU A 41 -5.02 20.02 -17.67
C LEU A 41 -4.39 19.23 -18.83
N ALA A 42 -4.67 17.94 -18.94
CA ALA A 42 -4.19 17.11 -20.05
C ALA A 42 -4.69 17.66 -21.40
N TYR A 43 -5.95 18.08 -21.46
CA TYR A 43 -6.52 18.74 -22.64
C TYR A 43 -5.87 20.09 -22.94
N LEU A 44 -5.60 20.91 -21.92
CA LEU A 44 -4.89 22.19 -22.11
C LEU A 44 -3.47 21.99 -22.63
N VAL A 45 -2.73 21.02 -22.08
CA VAL A 45 -1.39 20.67 -22.55
C VAL A 45 -1.42 20.15 -23.98
N TYR A 46 -2.39 19.28 -24.29
CA TYR A 46 -2.60 18.80 -25.65
C TYR A 46 -2.82 19.97 -26.62
N ARG A 47 -3.73 20.90 -26.28
CA ARG A 47 -4.06 22.05 -27.13
C ARG A 47 -2.87 23.01 -27.29
N ASP A 48 -2.13 23.28 -26.22
CA ASP A 48 -0.94 24.12 -26.28
C ASP A 48 0.13 23.50 -27.19
N ALA A 49 0.39 22.20 -27.06
CA ALA A 49 1.34 21.49 -27.92
C ALA A 49 0.91 21.46 -29.40
N ASP A 50 -0.37 21.22 -29.67
CA ASP A 50 -0.95 21.24 -31.03
C ASP A 50 -0.82 22.64 -31.66
N SER A 51 -1.09 23.70 -30.90
CA SER A 51 -0.97 25.09 -31.36
C SER A 51 0.47 25.49 -31.71
N ARG A 52 1.46 24.81 -31.12
CA ARG A 52 2.88 25.00 -31.40
C ARG A 52 3.40 24.10 -32.53
N GLY A 53 2.52 23.32 -33.18
CA GLY A 53 2.89 22.36 -34.21
C GLY A 53 3.74 21.20 -33.69
N MET A 54 3.67 20.91 -32.38
CA MET A 54 4.39 19.82 -31.74
C MET A 54 3.53 18.55 -31.71
N ASN A 55 4.15 17.40 -31.46
CA ASN A 55 3.43 16.13 -31.28
C ASN A 55 2.57 16.14 -30.00
N ALA A 56 1.35 16.67 -30.08
CA ALA A 56 0.46 16.86 -28.93
C ALA A 56 0.18 15.60 -28.09
N PRO A 57 -0.03 14.40 -28.68
CA PRO A 57 -0.21 13.18 -27.90
C PRO A 57 1.01 12.82 -27.03
N PHE A 58 2.22 13.08 -27.53
CA PHE A 58 3.45 12.82 -26.77
C PHE A 58 3.50 13.69 -25.51
N TRP A 59 3.15 14.98 -25.62
CA TRP A 59 3.12 15.90 -24.49
C TRP A 59 2.02 15.56 -23.47
N ALA A 60 0.87 15.08 -23.94
CA ALA A 60 -0.19 14.58 -23.06
C ALA A 60 0.24 13.32 -22.29
N VAL A 61 0.99 12.40 -22.92
CA VAL A 61 1.53 11.20 -22.25
C VAL A 61 2.51 11.56 -21.14
N LEU A 62 3.34 12.59 -21.31
CA LEU A 62 4.27 13.05 -20.27
C LEU A 62 3.54 13.41 -18.96
N MET A 63 2.30 13.91 -19.03
CA MET A 63 1.49 14.18 -17.84
C MET A 63 1.07 12.91 -17.08
N VAL A 64 0.99 11.77 -17.76
CA VAL A 64 0.59 10.48 -17.15
C VAL A 64 1.78 9.75 -16.52
N ILE A 65 3.02 10.04 -16.95
CA ILE A 65 4.23 9.36 -16.46
C ILE A 65 4.38 9.38 -14.92
N PRO A 66 4.16 10.51 -14.21
CA PRO A 66 4.27 10.54 -12.76
C PRO A 66 3.35 9.51 -12.07
N TRP A 67 2.16 9.27 -12.63
CA TRP A 67 1.21 8.27 -12.11
C TRP A 67 1.72 6.85 -12.31
N LEU A 68 2.29 6.54 -13.47
CA LEU A 68 2.92 5.24 -13.71
C LEU A 68 4.09 5.00 -12.74
N GLY A 69 4.86 6.03 -12.42
CA GLY A 69 5.92 5.98 -11.42
C GLY A 69 5.38 5.65 -10.02
N MET A 70 4.32 6.34 -9.60
CA MET A 70 3.66 6.09 -8.31
C MET A 70 3.08 4.67 -8.21
N ILE A 71 2.40 4.19 -9.25
CA ILE A 71 1.86 2.82 -9.28
C ILE A 71 2.99 1.79 -9.22
N SER A 72 4.05 1.99 -10.00
CA SER A 72 5.22 1.10 -9.99
C SER A 72 5.89 1.05 -8.62
N LEU A 73 6.01 2.21 -7.95
CA LEU A 73 6.53 2.28 -6.59
C LEU A 73 5.63 1.55 -5.59
N MET A 74 4.31 1.71 -5.68
CA MET A 74 3.38 0.95 -4.83
C MET A 74 3.54 -0.56 -5.01
N VAL A 75 3.57 -1.03 -6.27
CA VAL A 75 3.80 -2.45 -6.58
C VAL A 75 5.14 -2.93 -6.02
N TYR A 76 6.20 -2.14 -6.19
CA TYR A 76 7.51 -2.44 -5.62
C TYR A 76 7.46 -2.58 -4.10
N LEU A 77 6.79 -1.67 -3.41
CA LEU A 77 6.66 -1.72 -1.95
C LEU A 77 5.86 -2.94 -1.49
N ILE A 78 4.77 -3.28 -2.18
CA ILE A 78 3.99 -4.50 -1.87
C ILE A 78 4.88 -5.74 -2.01
N ILE A 79 5.57 -5.89 -3.14
CA ILE A 79 6.46 -7.04 -3.38
C ILE A 79 7.63 -7.07 -2.37
N ARG A 80 8.13 -5.90 -1.97
CA ARG A 80 9.25 -5.77 -1.03
C ARG A 80 8.87 -6.16 0.39
N VAL A 81 7.64 -5.89 0.82
CA VAL A 81 7.19 -6.14 2.20
C VAL A 81 7.08 -7.65 2.50
N ASP A 82 6.86 -8.49 1.49
CA ASP A 82 6.48 -9.90 1.68
C ASP A 82 7.62 -10.93 1.85
N ARG A 83 8.87 -10.56 2.14
CA ARG A 83 9.99 -11.54 2.17
C ARG A 83 10.83 -11.74 3.43
N PRO A 84 10.39 -11.45 4.67
CA PRO A 84 11.11 -11.95 5.84
C PRO A 84 10.94 -13.47 6.05
N GLY A 85 9.74 -14.02 5.82
CA GLY A 85 9.44 -15.45 6.04
C GLY A 85 10.04 -16.40 5.00
N PHE A 86 10.10 -15.98 3.73
CA PHE A 86 10.73 -16.76 2.66
C PHE A 86 12.25 -16.92 2.87
N ALA A 87 12.93 -15.87 3.34
CA ALA A 87 14.36 -15.93 3.64
C ALA A 87 14.66 -16.92 4.78
N ALA A 88 13.84 -16.95 5.83
CA ALA A 88 14.02 -17.88 6.94
C ALA A 88 13.81 -19.35 6.54
N LEU A 89 12.83 -19.62 5.67
CA LEU A 89 12.57 -20.96 5.12
C LEU A 89 13.70 -21.43 4.20
N GLU A 90 14.22 -20.55 3.35
CA GLU A 90 15.33 -20.85 2.44
C GLU A 90 16.60 -21.23 3.23
N ILE A 91 16.88 -20.53 4.33
CA ILE A 91 17.99 -20.86 5.24
C ILE A 91 17.81 -22.24 5.90
N LEU A 92 16.57 -22.59 6.28
CA LEU A 92 16.27 -23.89 6.89
C LEU A 92 16.46 -25.04 5.89
N ASP A 93 15.96 -24.88 4.66
CA ASP A 93 16.12 -25.89 3.61
C ASP A 93 17.61 -26.07 3.25
N GLU A 94 18.41 -25.00 3.23
CA GLU A 94 19.87 -25.08 3.00
C GLU A 94 20.59 -25.85 4.11
N ARG A 95 20.26 -25.62 5.39
CA ARG A 95 20.84 -26.34 6.52
C ARG A 95 20.47 -27.81 6.53
N TYR A 96 19.25 -28.15 6.13
CA TYR A 96 18.81 -29.53 5.96
C TYR A 96 19.60 -30.22 4.84
N ALA A 97 19.78 -29.55 3.70
CA ALA A 97 20.58 -30.07 2.58
C ALA A 97 22.06 -30.30 2.96
N LYS A 98 22.61 -29.47 3.85
CA LYS A 98 23.95 -29.66 4.44
C LYS A 98 24.02 -30.76 5.50
N GLY A 99 22.87 -31.28 5.96
CA GLY A 99 22.79 -32.27 7.03
C GLY A 99 23.05 -31.69 8.43
N GLU A 100 23.01 -30.36 8.58
CA GLU A 100 23.22 -29.69 9.88
C GLU A 100 22.00 -29.81 10.81
N ILE A 101 20.82 -30.05 10.24
CA ILE A 101 19.57 -30.21 10.97
C ILE A 101 18.85 -31.48 10.51
N THR A 102 18.12 -32.11 11.43
CA THR A 102 17.31 -33.28 11.11
C THR A 102 15.97 -32.88 10.50
N ARG A 103 15.31 -33.83 9.84
CA ARG A 103 13.98 -33.62 9.25
C ARG A 103 12.94 -33.16 10.28
N GLU A 104 13.00 -33.71 11.48
CA GLU A 104 12.11 -33.38 12.60
C GLU A 104 12.30 -31.93 13.05
N GLN A 105 13.55 -31.48 13.15
CA GLN A 105 13.90 -30.10 13.50
C GLN A 105 13.44 -29.11 12.41
N LEU A 106 13.58 -29.48 11.14
CA LEU A 106 13.09 -28.68 10.00
C LEU A 106 11.57 -28.49 10.07
N GLU A 107 10.82 -29.57 10.28
CA GLU A 107 9.35 -29.52 10.35
C GLU A 107 8.87 -28.64 11.52
N GLN A 108 9.50 -28.73 12.70
CA GLN A 108 9.16 -27.89 13.85
C GLN A 108 9.39 -26.40 13.55
N MET A 109 10.58 -26.04 13.04
CA MET A 109 10.91 -24.64 12.76
C MET A 109 10.08 -24.06 11.60
N ARG A 110 9.71 -24.88 10.61
CA ARG A 110 8.80 -24.49 9.52
C ARG A 110 7.40 -24.15 10.03
N LEU A 111 6.89 -24.94 10.97
CA LEU A 111 5.59 -24.69 11.60
C LEU A 111 5.60 -23.41 12.46
N ASP A 112 6.68 -23.16 13.19
CA ASP A 112 6.82 -21.96 14.01
C ASP A 112 6.88 -20.68 13.16
N LEU A 113 7.62 -20.70 12.05
CA LEU A 113 7.66 -19.59 11.09
C LEU A 113 6.30 -19.31 10.45
N GLN A 114 5.52 -20.35 10.13
CA GLN A 114 4.16 -20.20 9.61
C GLN A 114 3.19 -19.67 10.67
N ARG A 115 3.40 -19.97 11.96
CA ARG A 115 2.60 -19.47 13.07
C ARG A 115 2.90 -18.02 13.42
N GLY A 116 4.16 -17.61 13.38
CA GLY A 116 4.60 -16.24 13.69
C GLY A 116 4.38 -15.21 12.58
N SER A 117 3.99 -15.65 11.38
CA SER A 117 3.71 -14.79 10.22
C SER A 117 2.24 -14.35 10.09
N LYS A 118 1.37 -14.71 11.05
CA LYS A 118 -0.04 -14.28 11.13
C LYS A 118 -0.22 -13.13 12.11
#